data_AF-A0A4R8IPU0-F1
#
_entry.id   AF-A0A4R8IPU0-F1
#
_cell.length_a   1.000
_cell.length_b   1.000
_cell.length_c   1.000
_cell.angle_alpha   90.00
_cell.angle_beta   90.00
_cell.angle_gamma   90.00
#
_symmetry.space_group_name_H-M   'P 1'
#
loop_
_entity.id
_entity.type
_entity.pdbx_description
1 polymer ?
#
loop_
_entity_poly.entity_id
_entity_poly.type
_entity_poly.pdbx_seq_one_letter_code
_entity_poly.pdbx_strand_id
1 'polypeptide(L)'
;MNSPEQQQQKIGKSMVFAMWLVILALLTLFFDKYLGDQHNPNQQVTQRQADDGRSEVVLKQNRQGHYIANGRINGQEVTFLLDTGATDIAIPEKIANRLDLPRGRQVQFQTANGVARGYSTRLDSVSLGNIRLGDLPASINPHAGHDEILLGMSFLRQLEMSQKGDTLTLRQ
;
A
#
# COMPACT_ATOMS: atom_id res chain seq x y z
N MET A 1 -1.59 57.99 -19.24
CA MET A 1 -0.15 57.75 -19.04
C MET A 1 0.03 57.23 -17.62
N ASN A 2 0.43 55.96 -17.44
CA ASN A 2 0.64 55.41 -16.11
C ASN A 2 1.99 55.92 -15.58
N SER A 3 2.01 56.53 -14.40
CA SER A 3 3.23 57.05 -13.77
C SER A 3 4.17 55.89 -13.38
N PRO A 4 5.50 56.05 -13.53
CA PRO A 4 6.50 54.99 -13.30
C PRO A 4 6.39 54.30 -11.92
N GLU A 5 5.92 55.03 -10.90
CA GLU A 5 5.68 54.48 -9.55
C GLU A 5 4.63 53.35 -9.52
N GLN A 6 3.57 53.41 -10.34
CA GLN A 6 2.56 52.37 -10.39
C GLN A 6 3.07 51.07 -11.03
N GLN A 7 4.05 51.17 -11.93
CA GLN A 7 4.65 50.02 -12.60
C GLN A 7 5.60 49.26 -11.66
N GLN A 8 6.38 49.98 -10.85
CA GLN A 8 7.30 49.40 -9.86
C GLN A 8 6.55 48.68 -8.72
N GLN A 9 5.43 49.26 -8.24
CA GLN A 9 4.59 48.60 -7.22
C GLN A 9 3.88 47.34 -7.74
N LYS A 10 3.48 47.31 -9.03
CA LYS A 10 2.86 46.12 -9.64
C LYS A 10 3.85 44.97 -9.80
N ILE A 11 5.10 45.25 -10.21
CA ILE A 11 6.14 44.24 -10.35
C ILE A 11 6.48 43.63 -9.00
N GLY A 12 6.67 44.45 -7.95
CA GLY A 12 6.94 43.96 -6.59
C GLY A 12 5.81 43.09 -6.03
N LYS A 13 4.54 43.49 -6.19
CA LYS A 13 3.38 42.70 -5.73
C LYS A 13 3.23 41.38 -6.51
N SER A 14 3.47 41.39 -7.82
CA SER A 14 3.43 40.17 -8.64
C SER A 14 4.53 39.18 -8.29
N MET A 15 5.74 39.67 -8.00
CA MET A 15 6.87 38.85 -7.58
C MET A 15 6.62 38.22 -6.20
N VAL A 16 6.06 38.98 -5.24
CA VAL A 16 5.69 38.45 -3.92
C VAL A 16 4.60 37.38 -4.05
N PHE A 17 3.59 37.61 -4.90
CA PHE A 17 2.55 36.61 -5.16
C PHE A 17 3.11 35.34 -5.80
N ALA A 18 3.97 35.47 -6.81
CA ALA A 18 4.66 34.34 -7.44
C ALA A 18 5.54 33.57 -6.44
N MET A 19 6.26 34.29 -5.57
CA MET A 19 7.05 33.68 -4.50
C MET A 19 6.18 32.87 -3.53
N TRP A 20 5.04 33.43 -3.09
CA TRP A 20 4.10 32.70 -2.24
C TRP A 20 3.52 31.46 -2.93
N LEU A 21 3.22 31.53 -4.23
CA LEU A 21 2.79 30.36 -5.01
C LEU A 21 3.88 29.29 -5.07
N VAL A 22 5.14 29.67 -5.31
CA VAL A 22 6.28 28.74 -5.33
C VAL A 22 6.50 28.12 -3.95
N ILE A 23 6.45 28.91 -2.87
CA ILE A 23 6.57 28.40 -1.50
C ILE A 23 5.43 27.43 -1.17
N LEU A 24 4.19 27.77 -1.52
CA LEU A 24 3.04 26.88 -1.31
C LEU A 24 3.19 25.57 -2.08
N ALA A 25 3.63 25.63 -3.35
CA ALA A 25 3.90 24.45 -4.17
C ALA A 25 5.01 23.59 -3.56
N LEU A 26 6.12 24.20 -3.11
CA LEU A 26 7.21 23.48 -2.46
C LEU A 26 6.78 22.84 -1.13
N LEU A 27 5.98 23.55 -0.32
CA LEU A 27 5.44 23.02 0.93
C LEU A 27 4.48 21.86 0.68
N THR A 28 3.61 21.94 -0.32
CA THR A 28 2.71 20.83 -0.67
C THR A 28 3.49 19.61 -1.12
N LEU A 29 4.48 19.77 -2.02
CA LEU A 29 5.34 18.66 -2.44
C LEU A 29 6.15 18.07 -1.28
N PHE A 30 6.63 18.90 -0.34
CA PHE A 30 7.37 18.45 0.84
C PHE A 30 6.49 17.66 1.81
N PHE A 31 5.31 18.19 2.17
CA PHE A 31 4.40 17.52 3.09
C PHE A 31 3.84 16.23 2.52
N ASP A 32 3.52 16.17 1.22
CA ASP A 32 3.02 14.97 0.56
C ASP A 32 4.04 13.82 0.67
N LYS A 33 5.32 14.12 0.40
CA LYS A 33 6.41 13.15 0.56
C LYS A 33 6.63 12.71 2.02
N TYR A 34 6.55 13.65 2.97
CA TYR A 34 6.74 13.35 4.39
C TYR A 34 5.56 12.58 5.02
N LEU A 35 4.36 12.71 4.47
CA LEU A 35 3.17 11.97 4.92
C LEU A 35 3.13 10.55 4.34
N GLY A 36 3.54 10.36 3.08
CA GLY A 36 3.57 9.03 2.43
C GLY A 36 4.44 8.01 3.17
N ASP A 37 5.64 8.42 3.59
CA ASP A 37 6.58 7.56 4.33
C ASP A 37 6.04 7.14 5.71
N GLN A 38 5.12 7.91 6.29
CA GLN A 38 4.52 7.57 7.59
C GLN A 38 3.44 6.51 7.49
N HIS A 39 2.75 6.39 6.35
CA HIS A 39 1.72 5.39 6.13
C HIS A 39 2.33 4.04 5.78
N ASN A 40 3.24 4.02 4.80
CA ASN A 40 3.95 2.82 4.36
C ASN A 40 5.46 3.03 4.50
N PRO A 41 6.06 2.65 5.64
CA PRO A 41 7.52 2.67 5.81
C PRO A 41 8.24 1.57 5.02
N ASN A 42 7.51 0.65 4.37
CA ASN A 42 8.04 -0.50 3.62
C ASN A 42 7.77 -0.37 2.10
N GLN A 43 7.88 0.84 1.55
CA GLN A 43 7.80 1.04 0.10
C GLN A 43 8.88 0.25 -0.66
N GLN A 44 10.06 0.15 -0.05
CA GLN A 44 11.14 -0.75 -0.46
C GLN A 44 11.33 -1.78 0.65
N VAL A 45 10.77 -2.97 0.43
CA VAL A 45 10.85 -4.06 1.39
C VAL A 45 12.31 -4.47 1.59
N THR A 46 12.75 -4.49 2.86
CA THR A 46 14.08 -5.00 3.20
C THR A 46 14.08 -6.51 3.04
N GLN A 47 14.85 -7.00 2.08
CA GLN A 47 14.97 -8.42 1.75
C GLN A 47 16.32 -8.92 2.23
N ARG A 48 16.32 -10.12 2.82
CA ARG A 48 17.51 -10.83 3.24
C ARG A 48 17.42 -12.27 2.76
N GLN A 49 18.58 -12.89 2.63
CA GLN A 49 18.67 -14.33 2.49
C GLN A 49 19.21 -14.86 3.82
N ALA A 50 18.43 -15.73 4.47
CA ALA A 50 18.87 -16.37 5.70
C ALA A 50 20.05 -17.30 5.43
N ASP A 51 20.82 -17.64 6.46
CA ASP A 51 22.02 -18.50 6.33
C ASP A 51 21.71 -19.89 5.76
N ASP A 52 20.47 -20.35 5.85
CA ASP A 52 19.96 -21.60 5.29
C ASP A 52 19.42 -21.46 3.85
N GLY A 53 19.61 -20.30 3.22
CA GLY A 53 19.20 -20.01 1.84
C GLY A 53 17.76 -19.54 1.69
N ARG A 54 16.97 -19.50 2.77
CA ARG A 54 15.57 -19.08 2.75
C ARG A 54 15.37 -17.60 2.50
N SER A 55 14.24 -17.25 1.89
CA SER A 55 13.86 -15.86 1.62
C SER A 55 13.29 -15.22 2.87
N GLU A 56 13.88 -14.11 3.28
CA GLU A 56 13.45 -13.33 4.45
C GLU A 56 13.06 -11.90 4.04
N VAL A 57 11.93 -11.44 4.57
CA VAL A 57 11.45 -10.07 4.46
C VAL A 57 11.32 -9.47 5.85
N VAL A 58 11.86 -8.27 6.03
CA VAL A 58 11.73 -7.48 7.25
C VAL A 58 10.84 -6.28 7.00
N LEU A 59 9.76 -6.18 7.76
CA LEU A 59 8.78 -5.09 7.71
C LEU A 59 8.83 -4.28 9.00
N LYS A 60 8.76 -2.96 8.85
CA LYS A 60 8.58 -2.01 9.93
C LYS A 60 7.11 -1.65 10.10
N GLN A 61 6.66 -1.55 11.34
CA GLN A 61 5.33 -1.10 11.68
C GLN A 61 5.19 0.40 11.42
N ASN A 62 4.07 0.81 10.84
CA ASN A 62 3.75 2.22 10.67
C ASN A 62 3.30 2.85 11.99
N ARG A 63 3.07 4.17 11.99
CA ARG A 63 2.68 4.91 13.22
C ARG A 63 1.32 4.49 13.81
N GLN A 64 0.48 3.84 13.00
CA GLN A 64 -0.84 3.36 13.40
C GLN A 64 -0.80 1.93 13.96
N GLY A 65 0.37 1.28 13.96
CA GLY A 65 0.50 -0.09 14.41
C GLY A 65 0.27 -1.14 13.31
N HIS A 66 0.23 -0.74 12.04
CA HIS A 66 -0.01 -1.64 10.92
C HIS A 66 1.27 -1.95 10.14
N TYR A 67 1.35 -3.13 9.54
CA TYR A 67 2.39 -3.48 8.58
C TYR A 67 1.82 -3.29 7.18
N ILE A 68 2.23 -2.22 6.52
CA ILE A 68 1.89 -1.91 5.13
C ILE A 68 3.16 -2.09 4.31
N ALA A 69 3.07 -2.78 3.18
CA ALA A 69 4.24 -3.06 2.35
C ALA A 69 3.89 -3.13 0.87
N ASN A 70 4.80 -2.65 0.03
CA ASN A 70 4.66 -2.83 -1.42
C ASN A 70 5.01 -4.27 -1.81
N GLY A 71 4.26 -4.80 -2.76
CA GLY A 71 4.53 -6.11 -3.36
C GLY A 71 3.93 -6.22 -4.74
N ARG A 72 3.74 -7.44 -5.21
CA ARG A 72 3.13 -7.70 -6.52
C ARG A 72 2.12 -8.81 -6.48
N ILE A 73 1.08 -8.68 -7.30
CA ILE A 73 0.16 -9.76 -7.68
C ILE A 73 0.26 -9.91 -9.19
N ASN A 74 0.49 -11.13 -9.66
CA ASN A 74 0.61 -11.44 -11.09
C ASN A 74 1.59 -10.50 -11.81
N GLY A 75 2.68 -10.12 -11.14
CA GLY A 75 3.71 -9.21 -11.65
C GLY A 75 3.39 -7.70 -11.56
N GLN A 76 2.17 -7.32 -11.20
CA GLN A 76 1.74 -5.92 -11.10
C GLN A 76 1.88 -5.39 -9.67
N GLU A 77 2.31 -4.14 -9.53
CA GLU A 77 2.57 -3.51 -8.23
C GLU A 77 1.29 -3.20 -7.46
N VAL A 78 1.29 -3.58 -6.19
CA VAL A 78 0.19 -3.39 -5.24
C VAL A 78 0.75 -3.03 -3.87
N THR A 79 -0.12 -2.49 -3.02
CA THR A 79 0.17 -2.25 -1.61
C THR A 79 -0.61 -3.24 -0.77
N PHE A 80 0.10 -3.98 0.09
CA PHE A 80 -0.49 -4.91 1.04
C PHE A 80 -0.60 -4.27 2.41
N LEU A 81 -1.72 -4.53 3.08
CA LEU A 81 -1.88 -4.39 4.52
C LEU A 81 -1.91 -5.80 5.09
N LEU A 82 -0.94 -6.15 5.96
CA LEU A 82 -0.95 -7.45 6.62
C LEU A 82 -2.08 -7.48 7.66
N ASP A 83 -2.96 -8.46 7.52
CA ASP A 83 -4.13 -8.63 8.37
C ASP A 83 -4.25 -10.09 8.82
N THR A 84 -3.81 -10.39 10.03
CA THR A 84 -3.92 -11.73 10.62
C THR A 84 -5.37 -12.13 10.94
N GLY A 85 -6.31 -11.18 10.95
CA GLY A 85 -7.74 -11.43 11.12
C GLY A 85 -8.43 -11.88 9.84
N ALA A 86 -7.84 -11.62 8.67
CA ALA A 86 -8.38 -12.04 7.39
C ALA A 86 -8.07 -13.51 7.09
N THR A 87 -9.06 -14.27 6.63
CA THR A 87 -8.88 -15.70 6.31
C THR A 87 -8.13 -15.89 4.98
N ASP A 88 -8.48 -15.11 3.96
CA ASP A 88 -7.85 -15.14 2.63
C ASP A 88 -7.29 -13.76 2.24
N ILE A 89 -6.78 -13.63 1.02
CA ILE A 89 -6.35 -12.33 0.49
C ILE A 89 -7.58 -11.56 0.02
N ALA A 90 -7.88 -10.43 0.63
CA ALA A 90 -9.04 -9.61 0.27
C ALA A 90 -8.62 -8.41 -0.60
N ILE A 91 -9.16 -8.35 -1.81
CA ILE A 91 -8.76 -7.40 -2.86
C ILE A 91 -9.90 -6.41 -3.09
N PRO A 92 -9.67 -5.10 -2.94
CA PRO A 92 -10.67 -4.10 -3.31
C PRO A 92 -11.06 -4.22 -4.79
N GLU A 93 -12.35 -4.03 -5.10
CA GLU A 93 -12.86 -4.17 -6.47
C GLU A 93 -12.12 -3.29 -7.49
N LYS A 94 -11.79 -2.05 -7.11
CA LYS A 94 -10.99 -1.14 -7.95
C LYS A 94 -9.65 -1.76 -8.35
N ILE A 95 -8.98 -2.42 -7.41
CA ILE A 95 -7.70 -3.07 -7.65
C ILE A 95 -7.89 -4.35 -8.46
N ALA A 96 -8.92 -5.16 -8.16
CA ALA A 96 -9.23 -6.36 -8.92
C ALA A 96 -9.48 -6.05 -10.41
N ASN A 97 -10.20 -4.97 -10.71
CA ASN A 97 -10.42 -4.51 -12.08
C ASN A 97 -9.12 -4.03 -12.74
N ARG A 98 -8.27 -3.30 -12.01
CA ARG A 98 -6.95 -2.86 -12.52
C ARG A 98 -6.03 -4.04 -12.85
N LEU A 99 -6.08 -5.08 -12.03
CA LEU A 99 -5.31 -6.31 -12.18
C LEU A 99 -5.95 -7.31 -13.17
N ASP A 100 -7.11 -6.99 -13.73
CA ASP A 100 -7.93 -7.87 -14.60
C ASP A 100 -8.21 -9.25 -13.98
N LEU A 101 -8.52 -9.27 -12.68
CA LEU A 101 -8.75 -10.53 -11.97
C LEU A 101 -10.11 -11.14 -12.32
N PRO A 102 -10.16 -12.45 -12.62
CA PRO A 102 -11.41 -13.11 -12.94
C PRO A 102 -12.30 -13.18 -11.70
N ARG A 103 -13.59 -12.91 -11.90
CA ARG A 103 -14.61 -13.06 -10.86
C ARG A 103 -15.17 -14.48 -10.93
N GLY A 104 -14.96 -15.23 -9.86
CA GLY A 104 -15.56 -16.55 -9.67
C GLY A 104 -16.94 -16.44 -9.01
N ARG A 105 -17.28 -17.46 -8.21
CA ARG A 105 -18.56 -17.52 -7.51
C ARG A 105 -18.70 -16.40 -6.47
N GLN A 106 -19.94 -16.01 -6.21
CA GLN A 106 -20.24 -15.09 -5.13
C GLN A 106 -19.93 -15.76 -3.77
N VAL A 107 -19.26 -15.03 -2.88
CA VAL A 107 -18.89 -15.48 -1.54
C VAL A 107 -19.31 -14.44 -0.51
N GLN A 108 -19.47 -14.91 0.73
CA GLN A 108 -19.66 -14.05 1.90
C GLN A 108 -18.43 -14.17 2.78
N PHE A 109 -17.96 -13.04 3.31
CA PHE A 109 -16.83 -13.01 4.24
C PHE A 109 -17.13 -12.08 5.41
N GLN A 110 -16.59 -12.44 6.57
CA GLN A 110 -16.72 -11.65 7.78
C GLN A 110 -15.72 -10.50 7.72
N THR A 111 -16.20 -9.28 7.94
CA THR A 111 -15.36 -8.08 8.08
C THR A 111 -15.60 -7.45 9.45
N ALA A 112 -14.77 -6.48 9.81
CA ALA A 112 -14.99 -5.67 11.01
C ALA A 112 -16.37 -4.97 11.01
N ASN A 113 -16.91 -4.66 9.82
CA ASN A 113 -18.22 -4.00 9.66
C ASN A 113 -19.39 -4.99 9.48
N GLY A 114 -19.16 -6.29 9.72
CA GLY A 114 -20.15 -7.35 9.54
C GLY A 114 -19.94 -8.19 8.28
N VAL A 115 -20.98 -8.89 7.85
CA VAL A 115 -20.91 -9.79 6.69
C VAL A 115 -20.92 -8.97 5.40
N ALA A 116 -19.88 -9.12 4.59
CA ALA A 116 -19.76 -8.53 3.27
C ALA A 116 -19.96 -9.59 2.18
N ARG A 117 -20.48 -9.17 1.04
CA ARG A 117 -20.61 -10.01 -0.17
C ARG A 117 -19.55 -9.58 -1.19
N GLY A 118 -18.96 -10.57 -1.86
CA GLY A 118 -18.01 -10.35 -2.93
C GLY A 118 -17.86 -11.58 -3.81
N TYR A 119 -16.71 -11.72 -4.47
CA TYR A 119 -16.46 -12.77 -5.45
C TYR A 119 -15.16 -13.50 -5.15
N SER A 120 -15.13 -14.83 -5.24
CA SER A 120 -13.87 -15.56 -5.15
C SER A 120 -13.01 -15.27 -6.38
N THR A 121 -11.70 -15.23 -6.23
CA THR A 121 -10.73 -15.21 -7.32
C THR A 121 -9.52 -16.06 -6.96
N ARG A 122 -8.58 -16.21 -7.90
CA ARG A 122 -7.35 -16.96 -7.70
C ARG A 122 -6.17 -16.15 -8.23
N LEU A 123 -5.08 -16.14 -7.48
CA LEU A 123 -3.89 -15.38 -7.79
C LEU A 123 -2.79 -16.32 -8.27
N ASP A 124 -2.29 -16.12 -9.48
CA ASP A 124 -1.24 -16.95 -10.06
C ASP A 124 0.06 -16.79 -9.27
N SER A 125 0.37 -15.56 -8.87
CA SER A 125 1.47 -15.31 -7.94
C SER A 125 1.27 -14.07 -7.09
N VAL A 126 1.74 -14.16 -5.85
CA VAL A 126 1.81 -13.07 -4.88
C VAL A 126 3.25 -13.00 -4.39
N SER A 127 3.87 -11.83 -4.52
CA SER A 127 5.25 -11.62 -4.05
C SER A 127 5.33 -10.44 -3.11
N LEU A 128 6.06 -10.64 -2.02
CA LEU A 128 6.45 -9.63 -1.06
C LEU A 128 7.96 -9.71 -0.92
N GLY A 129 8.67 -8.72 -1.46
CA GLY A 129 10.13 -8.81 -1.58
C GLY A 129 10.58 -10.03 -2.39
N ASN A 130 11.46 -10.84 -1.81
CA ASN A 130 11.96 -12.10 -2.38
C ASN A 130 11.05 -13.31 -2.07
N ILE A 131 10.06 -13.16 -1.18
CA ILE A 131 9.08 -14.20 -0.92
C ILE A 131 8.07 -14.21 -2.07
N ARG A 132 7.90 -15.35 -2.72
CA ARG A 132 6.93 -15.55 -3.80
C ARG A 132 6.14 -16.82 -3.57
N LEU A 133 4.82 -16.67 -3.50
CA LEU A 133 3.86 -17.76 -3.39
C LEU A 133 2.98 -17.77 -4.63
N GLY A 134 2.61 -18.97 -5.08
CA GLY A 134 1.75 -19.17 -6.24
C GLY A 134 0.41 -19.78 -5.84
N ASP A 135 -0.55 -19.64 -6.75
CA ASP A 135 -1.81 -20.38 -6.72
C ASP A 135 -2.68 -20.16 -5.47
N LEU A 136 -2.79 -18.90 -5.05
CA LEU A 136 -3.42 -18.52 -3.79
C LEU A 136 -4.91 -18.18 -3.95
N PRO A 137 -5.78 -18.65 -3.04
CA PRO A 137 -7.17 -18.22 -3.00
C PRO A 137 -7.27 -16.76 -2.53
N ALA A 138 -8.17 -16.01 -3.15
CA ALA A 138 -8.45 -14.62 -2.78
C ALA A 138 -9.94 -14.30 -2.94
N SER A 139 -10.35 -13.18 -2.37
CA SER A 139 -11.70 -12.65 -2.47
C SER A 139 -11.65 -11.20 -2.98
N ILE A 140 -12.59 -10.85 -3.85
CA ILE A 140 -12.80 -9.49 -4.35
C ILE A 140 -13.90 -8.86 -3.49
N ASN A 141 -13.59 -7.75 -2.83
CA ASN A 141 -14.51 -6.99 -1.98
C ASN A 141 -14.97 -5.69 -2.66
N PRO A 142 -16.22 -5.61 -3.15
CA PRO A 142 -16.80 -4.39 -3.73
C PRO A 142 -16.99 -3.24 -2.73
N HIS A 143 -17.01 -3.53 -1.43
CA HIS A 143 -17.31 -2.57 -0.37
C HIS A 143 -16.05 -2.13 0.39
N ALA A 144 -14.86 -2.47 -0.11
CA ALA A 144 -13.60 -2.00 0.47
C ALA A 144 -13.49 -0.49 0.29
N GLY A 145 -13.36 0.25 1.39
CA GLY A 145 -13.22 1.71 1.40
C GLY A 145 -11.78 2.20 1.28
N HIS A 146 -10.85 1.31 0.95
CA HIS A 146 -9.41 1.55 0.92
C HIS A 146 -8.78 0.88 -0.31
N ASP A 147 -7.58 1.32 -0.69
CA ASP A 147 -6.88 0.84 -1.89
C ASP A 147 -5.84 -0.26 -1.57
N GLU A 148 -5.60 -0.56 -0.30
CA GLU A 148 -4.73 -1.66 0.13
C GLU A 148 -5.40 -3.03 -0.01
N ILE A 149 -4.60 -4.03 -0.37
CA ILE A 149 -5.01 -5.44 -0.37
C ILE A 149 -4.73 -6.03 1.01
N LEU A 150 -5.72 -6.67 1.62
CA LEU A 150 -5.53 -7.35 2.90
C LEU A 150 -4.81 -8.68 2.66
N LEU A 151 -3.60 -8.81 3.17
CA LEU A 151 -2.78 -10.01 3.06
C LEU A 151 -3.10 -10.92 4.26
N GLY A 152 -4.08 -11.79 4.08
CA GLY A 152 -4.59 -12.66 5.14
C GLY A 152 -3.85 -13.98 5.34
N MET A 153 -4.45 -14.83 6.17
CA MET A 153 -3.85 -16.09 6.63
C MET A 153 -3.59 -17.12 5.52
N SER A 154 -4.30 -17.06 4.39
CA SER A 154 -3.99 -17.90 3.20
C SER A 154 -2.55 -17.71 2.68
N PHE A 155 -1.99 -16.51 2.84
CA PHE A 155 -0.59 -16.21 2.54
C PHE A 155 0.27 -16.39 3.80
N LEU A 156 -0.13 -15.78 4.92
CA LEU A 156 0.71 -15.70 6.12
C LEU A 156 1.01 -17.07 6.77
N ARG A 157 0.13 -18.06 6.64
CA ARG A 157 0.37 -19.42 7.17
C ARG A 157 1.46 -20.19 6.43
N GLN A 158 1.83 -19.75 5.23
CA GLN A 158 2.91 -20.36 4.45
C GLN A 158 4.30 -19.87 4.89
N LEU A 159 4.35 -18.94 5.85
CA LEU A 159 5.55 -18.27 6.29
C LEU A 159 5.74 -18.43 7.79
N GLU A 160 6.99 -18.51 8.20
CA GLU A 160 7.37 -18.28 9.58
C GLU A 160 7.32 -16.78 9.89
N MET A 161 6.66 -16.42 10.99
CA MET A 161 6.52 -15.03 11.43
C MET A 161 7.21 -14.84 12.78
N SER A 162 8.07 -13.83 12.89
CA SER A 162 8.68 -13.42 14.14
C SER A 162 8.54 -11.91 14.32
N GLN A 163 7.88 -11.50 15.40
CA GLN A 163 7.72 -10.08 15.72
C GLN A 163 8.61 -9.71 16.91
N LYS A 164 9.39 -8.64 16.75
CA LYS A 164 10.21 -8.06 17.81
C LYS A 164 10.06 -6.53 17.81
N GLY A 165 9.34 -6.01 18.79
CA GLY A 165 9.02 -4.58 18.85
C GLY A 165 8.13 -4.16 17.68
N ASP A 166 8.57 -3.15 16.94
CA ASP A 166 7.93 -2.59 15.73
C ASP A 166 8.36 -3.31 14.44
N THR A 167 9.11 -4.40 14.55
CA THR A 167 9.66 -5.13 13.40
C THR A 167 9.02 -6.51 13.29
N LEU A 168 8.54 -6.84 12.09
CA LEU A 168 8.04 -8.15 11.72
C LEU A 168 8.97 -8.77 10.68
N THR A 169 9.49 -9.94 10.99
CA THR A 169 10.25 -10.77 10.06
C THR A 169 9.36 -11.89 9.53
N LEU A 170 9.29 -12.01 8.20
CA LEU A 170 8.63 -13.08 7.48
C LEU A 170 9.69 -13.93 6.79
N ARG A 171 9.60 -15.26 6.94
CA ARG A 171 10.55 -16.19 6.32
C ARG A 171 9.82 -17.34 5.65
N GLN A 172 10.22 -17.65 4.41
CA GLN A 172 9.72 -18.79 3.63
C GLN A 172 10.62 -20.00 3.82
#